data_AF-A0A9P1IJF3-F1
#
_entry.id   AF-A0A9P1IJF3-F1
#
_cell.length_a   1.000
_cell.length_b   1.000
_cell.length_c   1.000
_cell.angle_alpha   90.00
_cell.angle_beta   90.00
_cell.angle_gamma   90.00
#
_symmetry.space_group_name_H-M   'P 1'
#
loop_
_entity.id
_entity.type
_entity.pdbx_description
1 polymer ?
#
loop_
_entity_poly.entity_id
_entity_poly.type
_entity_poly.pdbx_seq_one_letter_code
_entity_poly.pdbx_strand_id
1 'polypeptide(L)'
;MSSKTKQNLADSKKMSAELFCLTYGAMVTEMLKDYEDPKDVTIQLDKMGFNMGSRLADDFLAKNANVPRCVDTRQIADVLCRNAIPCYLGVNATVTNWSNGDRDFSIILESNPLTELVQVPPHLISAGLSYSQLIAGAIRGALEAVHFKVFASAVPESSNSNTEIRIRFDQVLKDSIPAGEDD
;
A
#
# COMPACT_ATOMS: atom_id res chain seq x y z
N MET A 1 14.33 11.51 -41.32
CA MET A 1 14.93 10.84 -40.15
C MET A 1 14.14 11.27 -38.92
N SER A 2 13.20 10.44 -38.46
CA SER A 2 12.49 10.67 -37.20
C SER A 2 12.71 9.45 -36.34
N SER A 3 13.50 9.64 -35.29
CA SER A 3 13.90 8.62 -34.33
C SER A 3 12.66 8.13 -33.58
N LYS A 4 12.28 6.88 -33.82
CA LYS A 4 11.40 6.13 -32.93
C LYS A 4 12.12 6.00 -31.58
N THR A 5 11.72 6.80 -30.61
CA THR A 5 12.07 6.59 -29.20
C THR A 5 11.55 5.22 -28.81
N LYS A 6 12.47 4.28 -28.56
CA LYS A 6 12.15 2.96 -28.04
C LYS A 6 11.53 3.12 -26.65
N GLN A 7 10.21 3.01 -26.55
CA GLN A 7 9.57 2.62 -25.30
C GLN A 7 9.91 1.15 -25.07
N ASN A 8 11.04 0.90 -24.41
CA ASN A 8 11.23 -0.34 -23.66
C ASN A 8 10.91 -0.03 -22.20
N LEU A 9 9.63 0.15 -21.88
CA LEU A 9 9.17 -0.10 -20.52
C LEU A 9 8.96 -1.61 -20.45
N ALA A 10 9.61 -2.28 -19.51
CA ALA A 10 9.40 -3.70 -19.28
C ALA A 10 7.88 -3.97 -19.22
N ASP A 11 7.37 -4.78 -20.17
CA ASP A 11 5.98 -5.22 -20.17
C ASP A 11 5.74 -5.98 -18.87
N SER A 12 5.26 -5.26 -17.85
CA SER A 12 4.84 -5.87 -16.59
C SER A 12 3.67 -6.77 -16.95
N LYS A 13 3.91 -8.08 -16.97
CA LYS A 13 2.91 -9.09 -17.34
C LYS A 13 1.70 -8.92 -16.41
N LYS A 14 0.62 -8.34 -16.95
CA LYS A 14 -0.63 -8.17 -16.20
C LYS A 14 -1.20 -9.56 -15.90
N MET A 15 -1.49 -9.82 -14.64
CA MET A 15 -2.16 -11.04 -14.19
C MET A 15 -3.62 -10.72 -13.87
N SER A 16 -4.50 -11.72 -13.88
CA SER A 16 -5.90 -11.55 -13.52
C SER A 16 -6.02 -11.11 -12.05
N ALA A 17 -6.86 -10.11 -11.79
CA ALA A 17 -7.20 -9.68 -10.44
C ALA A 17 -7.87 -10.82 -9.64
N GLU A 18 -8.64 -11.69 -10.30
CA GLU A 18 -9.28 -12.84 -9.66
C GLU A 18 -8.26 -13.83 -9.08
N LEU A 19 -7.16 -14.09 -9.81
CA LEU A 19 -6.10 -14.96 -9.32
C LEU A 19 -5.46 -14.38 -8.06
N PHE A 20 -5.24 -13.06 -8.05
CA PHE A 20 -4.71 -12.36 -6.88
C PHE A 20 -5.69 -12.40 -5.71
N CYS A 21 -6.98 -12.09 -5.95
CA CYS A 21 -8.04 -12.15 -4.95
C CYS A 21 -8.16 -13.54 -4.31
N LEU A 22 -8.19 -14.61 -5.12
CA LEU A 22 -8.32 -15.98 -4.63
C LEU A 22 -7.08 -16.45 -3.86
N THR A 23 -5.88 -16.09 -4.35
CA THR A 23 -4.63 -16.41 -3.66
C THR A 23 -4.57 -15.70 -2.31
N TYR A 24 -4.95 -14.42 -2.26
CA TYR A 24 -5.02 -13.66 -1.03
C TYR A 24 -6.06 -14.22 -0.06
N GLY A 25 -7.27 -14.52 -0.53
CA GLY A 25 -8.33 -15.11 0.28
C GLY A 25 -7.95 -16.46 0.87
N ALA A 26 -7.26 -17.32 0.11
CA ALA A 26 -6.71 -18.57 0.63
C ALA A 26 -5.67 -18.33 1.73
N MET A 27 -4.73 -17.39 1.51
CA MET A 27 -3.72 -17.02 2.50
C MET A 27 -4.37 -16.53 3.80
N VAL A 28 -5.33 -15.60 3.73
CA VAL A 28 -6.03 -15.09 4.93
C VAL A 28 -6.82 -16.21 5.62
N THR A 29 -7.44 -17.11 4.86
CA THR A 29 -8.18 -18.24 5.41
C THR A 29 -7.27 -19.20 6.19
N GLU A 30 -6.08 -19.50 5.67
CA GLU A 30 -5.10 -20.31 6.40
C GLU A 30 -4.61 -19.59 7.66
N MET A 31 -4.32 -18.29 7.57
CA MET A 31 -3.95 -17.50 8.76
C MET A 31 -5.07 -17.49 9.81
N LEU A 32 -6.33 -17.37 9.43
CA LEU A 32 -7.45 -17.43 10.38
C LEU A 32 -7.62 -18.82 11.05
N LYS A 33 -7.04 -19.89 10.48
CA LYS A 33 -6.97 -21.20 11.14
C LYS A 33 -5.77 -21.33 12.07
N ASP A 34 -4.65 -20.70 11.71
CA ASP A 34 -3.40 -20.77 12.46
C ASP A 34 -3.35 -19.83 13.66
N TYR A 35 -4.11 -18.73 13.64
CA TYR A 35 -4.19 -17.73 14.71
C TYR A 35 -5.50 -17.82 15.48
N GLU A 36 -5.43 -17.71 16.82
CA GLU A 36 -6.61 -17.69 17.68
C GLU A 36 -7.35 -16.34 17.66
N ASP A 37 -6.61 -15.21 17.62
CA ASP A 37 -7.18 -13.85 17.58
C ASP A 37 -7.10 -13.26 16.14
N PRO A 38 -8.24 -12.87 15.53
CA PRO A 38 -8.25 -12.19 14.23
C PRO A 38 -7.43 -10.89 14.16
N LYS A 39 -7.13 -10.25 15.29
CA LYS A 39 -6.19 -9.11 15.36
C LYS A 39 -4.77 -9.51 15.00
N ASP A 40 -4.34 -10.70 15.39
CA ASP A 40 -2.98 -11.17 15.07
C ASP A 40 -2.85 -11.38 13.56
N VAL A 41 -3.91 -11.84 12.90
CA VAL A 41 -3.97 -11.88 11.43
C VAL A 41 -3.79 -10.49 10.83
N THR A 42 -4.48 -9.47 11.35
CA THR A 42 -4.29 -8.07 10.91
C THR A 42 -2.85 -7.59 11.08
N ILE A 43 -2.19 -7.90 12.20
CA ILE A 43 -0.78 -7.55 12.45
C ILE A 43 0.14 -8.25 11.44
N GLN A 44 -0.12 -9.53 11.15
CA GLN A 44 0.67 -10.26 10.18
C GLN A 44 0.46 -9.76 8.75
N LEU A 45 -0.78 -9.42 8.37
CA LEU A 45 -1.07 -8.77 7.08
C LEU A 45 -0.32 -7.44 6.95
N ASP A 46 -0.30 -6.63 8.00
CA ASP A 46 0.47 -5.38 8.02
C ASP A 46 1.97 -5.63 7.80
N LYS A 47 2.53 -6.62 8.49
CA LYS A 47 3.95 -7.00 8.37
C LYS A 47 4.29 -7.54 6.97
N MET A 48 3.43 -8.40 6.41
CA MET A 48 3.58 -8.90 5.04
C MET A 48 3.54 -7.74 4.04
N GLY A 49 2.54 -6.87 4.18
CA GLY A 49 2.38 -5.67 3.37
C GLY A 49 3.64 -4.79 3.43
N PHE A 50 4.13 -4.49 4.62
CA PHE A 50 5.35 -3.70 4.80
C PHE A 50 6.54 -4.25 4.03
N ASN A 51 6.83 -5.54 4.20
CA ASN A 51 7.95 -6.18 3.49
C ASN A 51 7.77 -6.17 1.96
N MET A 52 6.52 -6.31 1.48
CA MET A 52 6.21 -6.16 0.06
C MET A 52 6.46 -4.72 -0.40
N GLY A 53 5.92 -3.74 0.34
CA GLY A 53 6.02 -2.32 0.05
C GLY A 53 7.46 -1.84 -0.09
N SER A 54 8.33 -2.23 0.84
CA SER A 54 9.74 -1.84 0.78
C SER A 54 10.45 -2.34 -0.48
N ARG A 55 10.08 -3.52 -1.00
CA ARG A 55 10.60 -4.04 -2.27
C ARG A 55 9.95 -3.40 -3.49
N LEU A 56 8.67 -3.07 -3.39
CA LEU A 56 7.93 -2.39 -4.45
C LEU A 56 8.42 -0.96 -4.68
N ALA A 57 8.98 -0.29 -3.65
CA ALA A 57 9.52 1.06 -3.78
C ALA A 57 10.60 1.16 -4.87
N ASP A 58 11.57 0.24 -4.86
CA ASP A 58 12.64 0.22 -5.86
C ASP A 58 12.11 -0.03 -7.27
N ASP A 59 11.21 -1.00 -7.42
CA ASP A 59 10.54 -1.29 -8.70
C ASP A 59 9.73 -0.08 -9.20
N PHE A 60 9.05 0.63 -8.30
CA PHE A 60 8.26 1.81 -8.64
C PHE A 60 9.15 2.93 -9.16
N LEU A 61 10.23 3.25 -8.46
CA LEU A 61 11.19 4.29 -8.86
C LEU A 61 11.88 3.93 -10.18
N ALA A 62 12.21 2.66 -10.39
CA ALA A 62 12.81 2.19 -11.65
C ALA A 62 11.86 2.35 -12.85
N LYS A 63 10.55 2.12 -12.66
CA LYS A 63 9.53 2.27 -13.70
C LYS A 63 9.09 3.71 -13.93
N ASN A 64 9.25 4.58 -12.93
CA ASN A 64 8.71 5.94 -12.91
C ASN A 64 9.80 7.00 -12.75
N ALA A 65 10.80 7.00 -13.63
CA ALA A 65 11.93 7.94 -13.59
C ALA A 65 11.56 9.43 -13.62
N ASN A 66 10.33 9.77 -14.05
CA ASN A 66 9.84 11.14 -14.12
C ASN A 66 9.13 11.61 -12.84
N VAL A 67 8.91 10.72 -11.86
CA VAL A 67 8.31 11.10 -10.58
C VAL A 67 9.37 11.83 -9.75
N PRO A 68 9.18 13.12 -9.43
CA PRO A 68 10.14 13.86 -8.63
C PRO A 68 10.15 13.33 -7.20
N ARG A 69 11.27 13.56 -6.49
CA ARG A 69 11.34 13.31 -5.06
C ARG A 69 10.27 14.16 -4.36
N CYS A 70 9.34 13.50 -3.67
CA CYS A 70 8.33 14.18 -2.88
C CYS A 70 8.99 14.97 -1.75
N VAL A 71 8.49 16.16 -1.46
CA VAL A 71 8.99 17.01 -0.36
C VAL A 71 7.94 17.33 0.69
N ASP A 72 6.67 17.04 0.41
CA ASP A 72 5.55 17.25 1.32
C ASP A 72 4.52 16.09 1.19
N THR A 73 3.60 16.04 2.14
CA THR A 73 2.57 15.00 2.23
C THR A 73 1.54 15.08 1.10
N ARG A 74 1.30 16.27 0.53
CA ARG A 74 0.39 16.47 -0.61
C ARG A 74 0.93 15.79 -1.85
N GLN A 75 2.22 15.93 -2.12
CA GLN A 75 2.90 15.24 -3.22
C GLN A 75 2.94 13.73 -3.00
N ILE A 76 3.21 13.28 -1.77
CA ILE A 76 3.14 11.84 -1.43
C ILE A 76 1.76 11.28 -1.78
N ALA A 77 0.69 11.95 -1.34
CA ALA A 77 -0.67 11.50 -1.64
C ALA A 77 -0.99 11.51 -3.14
N ASP A 78 -0.53 12.52 -3.88
CA ASP A 78 -0.73 12.60 -5.33
C ASP A 78 -0.04 11.45 -6.06
N VAL A 79 1.23 11.18 -5.74
CA VAL A 79 2.01 10.08 -6.33
C VAL A 79 1.39 8.72 -5.98
N LEU A 80 0.94 8.52 -4.74
CA LEU A 80 0.28 7.28 -4.34
C LEU A 80 -0.99 7.05 -5.17
N CYS A 81 -1.87 8.05 -5.28
CA CYS A 81 -3.16 7.92 -5.96
C CYS A 81 -3.05 7.87 -7.48
N ARG A 82 -2.15 8.65 -8.10
CA ARG A 82 -2.06 8.79 -9.56
C ARG A 82 -1.08 7.83 -10.21
N ASN A 83 -0.06 7.37 -9.48
CA ASN A 83 1.01 6.57 -10.04
C ASN A 83 1.08 5.19 -9.38
N ALA A 84 1.24 5.11 -8.06
CA ALA A 84 1.55 3.84 -7.40
C ALA A 84 0.37 2.87 -7.38
N ILE A 85 -0.81 3.31 -6.91
CA ILE A 85 -1.99 2.46 -6.79
C ILE A 85 -2.46 1.96 -8.17
N PRO A 86 -2.61 2.80 -9.20
CA PRO A 86 -2.95 2.32 -10.54
C PRO A 86 -1.89 1.38 -11.14
N CYS A 87 -0.60 1.58 -10.83
CA CYS A 87 0.47 0.73 -11.34
C CYS A 87 0.43 -0.70 -10.77
N TYR A 88 0.15 -0.85 -9.47
CA TYR A 88 0.23 -2.14 -8.78
C TYR A 88 -1.10 -2.84 -8.55
N LEU A 89 -2.17 -2.08 -8.28
CA LEU A 89 -3.50 -2.62 -8.02
C LEU A 89 -4.41 -2.53 -9.25
N GLY A 90 -4.06 -1.72 -10.24
CA GLY A 90 -4.88 -1.55 -11.45
C GLY A 90 -6.20 -0.82 -11.22
N VAL A 91 -6.35 -0.15 -10.08
CA VAL A 91 -7.55 0.61 -9.69
C VAL A 91 -7.21 2.08 -9.48
N ASN A 92 -8.23 2.92 -9.58
CA ASN A 92 -8.08 4.35 -9.25
C ASN A 92 -8.22 4.55 -7.73
N ALA A 93 -7.62 5.63 -7.26
CA ALA A 93 -7.77 6.09 -5.89
C ALA A 93 -7.89 7.61 -5.82
N THR A 94 -8.59 8.08 -4.79
CA THR A 94 -8.76 9.51 -4.51
C THR A 94 -8.27 9.84 -3.11
N VAL A 95 -7.77 11.06 -2.93
CA VAL A 95 -7.34 11.54 -1.62
C VAL A 95 -8.40 12.44 -0.99
N THR A 96 -8.72 12.19 0.27
CA THR A 96 -9.75 12.90 1.04
C THR A 96 -9.31 13.10 2.50
N ASN A 97 -10.19 13.69 3.32
CA ASN A 97 -10.09 13.74 4.78
C ASN A 97 -8.76 14.31 5.32
N TRP A 98 -8.23 15.35 4.68
CA TRP A 98 -7.06 16.09 5.13
C TRP A 98 -7.29 16.74 6.50
N SER A 99 -6.30 16.61 7.38
CA SER A 99 -6.35 17.17 8.73
C SER A 99 -4.94 17.32 9.31
N ASN A 100 -4.82 17.90 10.51
CA ASN A 100 -3.55 18.05 11.22
C ASN A 100 -2.47 18.80 10.40
N GLY A 101 -2.87 19.90 9.73
CA GLY A 101 -1.96 20.68 8.90
C GLY A 101 -1.39 19.86 7.73
N ASP A 102 -2.27 19.15 7.02
CA ASP A 102 -1.94 18.26 5.90
C ASP A 102 -1.06 17.05 6.25
N ARG A 103 -0.89 16.72 7.53
CA ARG A 103 -0.13 15.54 7.95
C ARG A 103 -0.94 14.25 7.92
N ASP A 104 -2.25 14.36 8.01
CA ASP A 104 -3.16 13.21 8.06
C ASP A 104 -4.13 13.30 6.89
N PHE A 105 -4.25 12.22 6.12
CA PHE A 105 -5.15 12.16 4.96
C PHE A 105 -5.67 10.74 4.77
N SER A 106 -6.59 10.54 3.84
CA SER A 106 -7.19 9.24 3.54
C SER A 106 -7.16 8.97 2.06
N ILE A 107 -6.82 7.75 1.70
CA ILE A 107 -6.88 7.25 0.34
C ILE A 107 -8.12 6.39 0.23
N ILE A 108 -8.99 6.71 -0.72
CA ILE A 108 -10.20 5.96 -1.03
C ILE A 108 -9.97 5.21 -2.32
N LEU A 109 -9.97 3.87 -2.27
CA LEU A 109 -9.91 3.04 -3.47
C LEU A 109 -11.30 2.97 -4.11
N GLU A 110 -11.41 3.23 -5.41
CA GLU A 110 -12.71 3.13 -6.11
C GLU A 110 -13.24 1.69 -6.16
N SER A 111 -12.32 0.72 -6.23
CA SER A 111 -12.61 -0.71 -6.12
C SER A 111 -11.42 -1.38 -5.43
N ASN A 112 -11.69 -2.42 -4.64
CA ASN A 112 -10.65 -3.16 -3.94
C ASN A 112 -10.52 -4.57 -4.54
N PRO A 113 -9.41 -4.86 -5.24
CA PRO A 113 -9.22 -6.16 -5.89
C PRO A 113 -9.08 -7.31 -4.88
N LEU A 114 -8.84 -7.04 -3.60
CA LEU A 114 -8.75 -8.07 -2.58
C LEU A 114 -10.12 -8.60 -2.14
N THR A 115 -11.16 -7.76 -2.23
CA THR A 115 -12.50 -8.05 -1.72
C THR A 115 -13.55 -8.29 -2.81
N GLU A 116 -13.15 -8.28 -4.09
CA GLU A 116 -14.07 -8.46 -5.23
C GLU A 116 -14.90 -9.76 -5.15
N LEU A 117 -14.30 -10.84 -4.66
CA LEU A 117 -14.95 -12.16 -4.52
C LEU A 117 -15.13 -12.57 -3.05
N VAL A 118 -14.91 -11.66 -2.11
CA VAL A 118 -14.84 -11.99 -0.67
C VAL A 118 -15.76 -11.10 0.13
N GLN A 119 -16.63 -11.74 0.92
CA GLN A 119 -17.40 -11.07 1.96
C GLN A 119 -16.85 -11.48 3.32
N VAL A 120 -16.29 -10.53 4.06
CA VAL A 120 -15.73 -10.79 5.39
C VAL A 120 -16.87 -10.90 6.41
N PRO A 121 -16.96 -11.99 7.19
CA PRO A 121 -17.97 -12.11 8.23
C PRO A 121 -17.89 -10.99 9.27
N PRO A 122 -19.02 -10.36 9.67
CA PRO A 122 -19.02 -9.24 10.61
C PRO A 122 -18.39 -9.54 11.98
N HIS A 123 -18.46 -10.80 12.43
CA HIS A 123 -17.88 -11.21 13.70
C HIS A 123 -16.34 -11.17 13.67
N LEU A 124 -15.71 -11.45 12.51
CA LEU A 124 -14.25 -11.33 12.36
C LEU A 124 -13.82 -9.86 12.36
N ILE A 125 -14.59 -8.99 11.69
CA ILE A 125 -14.34 -7.54 11.71
C ILE A 125 -14.44 -7.00 13.14
N SER A 126 -15.50 -7.39 13.85
CA SER A 126 -15.72 -7.00 15.26
C SER A 126 -14.63 -7.53 16.19
N ALA A 127 -14.08 -8.71 15.88
CA ALA A 127 -12.94 -9.28 16.59
C ALA A 127 -11.61 -8.58 16.27
N GLY A 128 -11.54 -7.74 15.22
CA GLY A 128 -10.37 -6.94 14.88
C GLY A 128 -9.64 -7.35 13.60
N LEU A 129 -10.26 -8.17 12.76
CA LEU A 129 -9.77 -8.43 11.41
C LEU A 129 -9.94 -7.19 10.52
N SER A 130 -8.84 -6.71 9.95
CA SER A 130 -8.84 -5.73 8.86
C SER A 130 -8.29 -6.40 7.61
N TYR A 131 -9.21 -6.90 6.79
CA TYR A 131 -8.89 -7.73 5.62
C TYR A 131 -8.04 -6.98 4.58
N SER A 132 -8.15 -5.66 4.49
CA SER A 132 -7.38 -4.83 3.56
C SER A 132 -6.09 -4.25 4.18
N GLN A 133 -5.71 -4.65 5.40
CA GLN A 133 -4.54 -4.11 6.09
C GLN A 133 -3.22 -4.36 5.35
N LEU A 134 -3.15 -5.40 4.51
CA LEU A 134 -2.01 -5.65 3.63
C LEU A 134 -1.64 -4.41 2.79
N ILE A 135 -2.63 -3.70 2.24
CA ILE A 135 -2.40 -2.52 1.39
C ILE A 135 -1.82 -1.37 2.22
N ALA A 136 -2.34 -1.16 3.44
CA ALA A 136 -1.83 -0.15 4.35
C ALA A 136 -0.37 -0.45 4.76
N GLY A 137 -0.06 -1.71 5.07
CA GLY A 137 1.30 -2.17 5.31
C GLY A 137 2.21 -1.90 4.11
N ALA A 138 1.76 -2.20 2.88
CA ALA A 138 2.54 -1.94 1.66
C ALA A 138 2.83 -0.47 1.43
N ILE A 139 1.85 0.42 1.65
CA ILE A 139 2.08 1.86 1.58
C ILE A 139 3.12 2.28 2.63
N ARG A 140 2.99 1.78 3.87
CA ARG A 140 3.93 2.09 4.96
C ARG A 140 5.35 1.65 4.63
N GLY A 141 5.53 0.43 4.14
CA GLY A 141 6.84 -0.11 3.78
C GLY A 141 7.47 0.60 2.59
N ALA A 142 6.67 0.97 1.59
CA ALA A 142 7.15 1.71 0.43
C ALA A 142 7.60 3.13 0.81
N LEU A 143 6.83 3.83 1.65
CA LEU A 143 7.19 5.16 2.12
C LEU A 143 8.42 5.13 3.03
N GLU A 144 8.55 4.11 3.89
CA GLU A 144 9.73 3.97 4.74
C GLU A 144 11.01 3.75 3.91
N ALA A 145 10.93 2.98 2.82
CA ALA A 145 12.05 2.76 1.89
C ALA A 145 12.51 4.05 1.18
N VAL A 146 11.64 5.06 1.07
CA VAL A 146 11.99 6.40 0.56
C VAL A 146 12.11 7.44 1.68
N HIS A 147 12.40 6.98 2.90
CA HIS A 147 12.69 7.78 4.09
C HIS A 147 11.52 8.59 4.64
N PHE A 148 10.27 8.17 4.41
CA PHE A 148 9.09 8.73 5.04
C PHE A 148 8.49 7.73 6.03
N LYS A 149 8.60 8.05 7.32
CA LYS A 149 7.91 7.28 8.35
C LYS A 149 6.48 7.75 8.47
N VAL A 150 5.55 6.82 8.32
CA VAL A 150 4.10 7.07 8.43
C VAL A 150 3.42 5.98 9.24
N PHE A 151 2.26 6.32 9.80
CA PHE A 151 1.28 5.34 10.23
C PHE A 151 0.26 5.15 9.11
N ALA A 152 -0.10 3.90 8.82
CA ALA A 152 -1.11 3.57 7.82
C ALA A 152 -2.01 2.45 8.37
N SER A 153 -3.33 2.62 8.23
CA SER A 153 -4.32 1.62 8.66
C SER A 153 -5.50 1.58 7.71
N ALA A 154 -5.93 0.38 7.32
CA ALA A 154 -7.18 0.21 6.59
C ALA A 154 -8.36 0.35 7.57
N VAL A 155 -9.31 1.21 7.23
CA VAL A 155 -10.55 1.39 8.00
C VAL A 155 -11.42 0.13 7.79
N PRO A 156 -11.94 -0.49 8.87
CA PRO A 156 -12.76 -1.68 8.75
C PRO A 156 -13.99 -1.46 7.86
N GLU A 157 -14.13 -2.26 6.81
CA GLU A 157 -15.22 -2.16 5.85
C GLU A 157 -16.50 -2.78 6.39
N SER A 158 -17.36 -1.99 7.02
CA SER A 158 -18.72 -2.40 7.37
C SER A 158 -19.63 -2.31 6.14
N SER A 159 -19.41 -3.16 5.14
CA SER A 159 -20.31 -3.45 4.00
C SER A 159 -21.05 -2.24 3.38
N ASN A 160 -20.42 -1.61 2.36
CA ASN A 160 -20.94 -0.68 1.32
C ASN A 160 -20.14 0.61 1.13
N SER A 161 -19.02 0.80 1.81
CA SER A 161 -18.11 1.90 1.53
C SER A 161 -16.90 1.42 0.76
N ASN A 162 -16.41 2.26 -0.15
CA ASN A 162 -15.09 2.14 -0.75
C ASN A 162 -14.02 1.92 0.35
N THR A 163 -12.98 1.15 0.04
CA THR A 163 -11.86 0.92 0.97
C THR A 163 -11.17 2.23 1.29
N GLU A 164 -11.16 2.60 2.58
CA GLU A 164 -10.44 3.76 3.08
C GLU A 164 -9.14 3.33 3.79
N ILE A 165 -8.02 3.92 3.38
CA ILE A 165 -6.73 3.76 4.04
C ILE A 165 -6.37 5.10 4.65
N ARG A 166 -6.33 5.15 5.98
CA ARG A 166 -5.94 6.33 6.75
C ARG A 166 -4.43 6.38 6.87
N ILE A 167 -3.83 7.52 6.51
CA ILE A 167 -2.38 7.74 6.58
C ILE A 167 -2.10 8.95 7.45
N ARG A 168 -1.13 8.82 8.36
CA ARG A 168 -0.61 9.91 9.20
C ARG A 168 0.90 9.99 9.07
N PHE A 169 1.38 11.15 8.68
CA PHE A 169 2.80 11.45 8.59
C PHE A 169 3.44 11.60 9.97
N ASP A 170 4.53 10.89 10.22
CA ASP A 170 5.30 10.95 11.47
C ASP A 170 6.55 11.85 11.30
N GLN A 171 7.50 11.41 10.48
CA GLN A 171 8.76 12.13 10.28
C GLN A 171 9.49 11.69 9.00
N VAL A 172 10.40 12.54 8.53
CA VAL A 172 11.41 12.15 7.53
C VAL A 172 12.55 11.43 8.26
N LEU A 173 12.90 10.24 7.79
CA LEU A 173 14.02 9.46 8.29
C LEU A 173 15.33 10.04 7.76
N LYS A 174 16.34 10.09 8.62
CA LYS A 174 17.70 10.51 8.22
C LYS A 174 18.50 9.28 7.84
N ASP A 175 19.32 9.41 6.79
CA ASP A 175 20.34 8.43 6.49
C ASP A 175 21.33 8.37 7.67
N SER A 176 21.41 7.22 8.32
CA SER A 176 22.52 6.94 9.22
C SER A 176 23.65 6.43 8.34
N ILE A 177 24.59 7.30 8.02
CA ILE A 177 25.87 6.88 7.46
C ILE A 177 26.54 6.06 8.59
N PRO A 178 26.85 4.77 8.40
CA PRO A 178 27.69 4.05 9.35
C PRO A 178 28.96 4.88 9.53
N ALA A 179 29.38 5.13 10.77
CA ALA A 179 30.65 5.77 11.02
C ALA A 179 31.70 5.05 10.17
N GLY A 180 32.31 5.77 9.22
CA GLY A 180 33.37 5.21 8.41
C GLY A 180 34.40 4.58 9.33
N GLU A 181 34.86 3.40 8.96
CA GLU A 181 36.15 2.91 9.42
C GLU A 181 37.17 3.97 8.97
N ASP A 182 37.54 4.85 9.91
CA ASP A 182 38.71 5.71 9.80
C ASP A 182 39.94 4.78 9.87
N ASP A 183 40.41 4.31 8.71
CA ASP A 183 41.76 3.78 8.52
C ASP A 183 42.72 4.91 8.09
#